data_AF-A0A9E2CJV9-F1
#
_entry.id   AF-A0A9E2CJV9-F1
#
_cell.length_a   1.000
_cell.length_b   1.000
_cell.length_c   1.000
_cell.angle_alpha   90.00
_cell.angle_beta   90.00
_cell.angle_gamma   90.00
#
_symmetry.space_group_name_H-M   'P 1'
#
loop_
_entity.id
_entity.type
_entity.pdbx_description
1 polymer ?
#
loop_
_entity_poly.entity_id
_entity_poly.type
_entity_poly.pdbx_seq_one_letter_code
_entity_poly.pdbx_strand_id
1 'polypeptide(L)'
;MRKIIALATKDLRLLVRDRAGFIFVFFFPLVYCMFFGAIFSGSGGGGVRSAMKIAVVDEDGTEGSRAFIKTLEDAAELEVTLTDRATGRDAVRRGKLVAFVVLPEGFGASVDNPFTGGMPKLETGIDPARRAEAGMLQGLLTQYTYLAIKETLTDRTKMKHLIADSLAGIGDDEELDPVMRATLQLFLPALDSFITNLPEGDGGLVGSFGQVAIDQADVAYEKTG
;
A
#
# COMPACT_ATOMS: atom_id res chain seq x y z
N MET A 1 -3.37 37.97 46.96
CA MET A 1 -3.40 38.17 45.49
C MET A 1 -2.63 39.40 44.99
N ARG A 2 -2.90 40.63 45.46
CA ARG A 2 -2.16 41.85 45.02
C ARG A 2 -0.63 41.75 45.10
N LYS A 3 -0.08 41.12 46.15
CA LYS A 3 1.37 40.92 46.30
C LYS A 3 1.97 40.00 45.24
N ILE A 4 1.23 38.96 44.82
CA ILE A 4 1.66 38.00 43.79
C ILE A 4 1.68 38.70 42.42
N ILE A 5 0.65 39.49 42.13
CA ILE A 5 0.57 40.27 40.88
C ILE A 5 1.73 41.29 40.84
N ALA A 6 1.99 41.99 41.94
CA ALA A 6 3.09 42.96 42.01
C ALA A 6 4.47 42.33 41.78
N LEU A 7 4.69 41.12 42.30
CA LEU A 7 5.89 40.32 42.05
C LEU A 7 5.98 39.91 40.57
N ALA A 8 4.90 39.34 40.01
CA ALA A 8 4.87 38.93 38.61
C ALA A 8 5.11 40.09 37.63
N THR A 9 4.52 41.27 37.88
CA THR A 9 4.75 42.45 37.04
C THR A 9 6.20 42.95 37.14
N LYS A 10 6.83 42.83 38.31
CA LYS A 10 8.23 43.20 38.50
C LYS A 10 9.14 42.26 37.72
N ASP A 11 8.92 40.96 37.80
CA ASP A 11 9.71 39.96 37.08
C ASP A 11 9.51 40.06 35.57
N LEU A 12 8.28 40.29 35.09
CA LEU A 12 8.01 40.51 33.68
C LEU A 12 8.71 41.76 33.15
N ARG A 13 8.73 42.85 33.94
CA ARG A 13 9.46 44.08 33.59
C ARG A 13 10.97 43.86 33.56
N LEU A 14 11.49 43.00 34.44
CA LEU A 14 12.91 42.63 34.47
C LEU A 14 13.28 41.80 33.24
N LEU A 15 12.43 40.82 32.89
CA LEU A 15 12.61 39.97 31.71
C LEU A 15 12.60 40.77 30.41
N VAL A 16 11.67 41.74 30.25
CA VAL A 16 11.61 42.59 29.04
C VAL A 16 12.79 43.55 28.95
N ARG A 17 13.41 43.92 30.09
CA ARG A 17 14.57 44.82 30.12
C ARG A 17 15.89 44.08 29.89
N ASP A 18 15.94 42.79 30.22
CA ASP A 18 17.02 41.89 29.83
C ASP A 18 16.83 41.42 28.39
N ARG A 19 17.40 42.18 27.45
CA ARG A 19 17.34 41.87 26.02
C ARG A 19 17.87 40.47 25.70
N ALA A 20 18.86 39.97 26.44
CA ALA A 20 19.42 38.64 26.20
C ALA A 20 18.48 37.54 26.71
N GLY A 21 17.96 37.69 27.92
CA GLY A 21 16.98 36.76 28.51
C GLY A 21 15.68 36.67 27.70
N PHE A 22 15.16 37.82 27.23
CA PHE A 22 13.94 37.85 26.41
C PHE A 22 14.11 37.11 25.07
N ILE A 23 15.26 37.28 24.40
CA ILE A 23 15.58 36.57 23.16
C ILE A 23 15.67 35.06 23.44
N PHE A 24 16.37 34.63 24.49
CA PHE A 24 16.48 33.20 24.79
C PHE A 24 15.15 32.54 25.15
N VAL A 25 14.24 33.23 25.85
CA VAL A 25 12.96 32.64 26.29
C VAL A 25 11.91 32.62 25.18
N PHE A 26 11.88 33.63 24.30
CA PHE A 26 10.84 33.72 23.26
C PHE A 26 11.35 33.42 21.85
N PHE A 27 12.51 33.96 21.48
CA PHE A 27 13.03 33.81 20.12
C PHE A 27 13.62 32.42 19.90
N PHE A 28 14.38 31.90 20.87
CA PHE A 28 15.03 30.60 20.74
C PHE A 28 14.02 29.44 20.56
N PRO A 29 12.91 29.34 21.33
CA PRO A 29 11.89 28.32 21.06
C PRO A 29 11.23 28.48 19.70
N LEU A 30 11.03 29.72 19.24
CA LEU A 30 10.44 29.99 17.93
C LEU A 30 11.37 29.54 16.80
N VAL A 31 12.67 29.83 16.92
CA VAL A 31 13.71 29.33 15.99
C VAL A 31 13.78 27.81 16.04
N TYR A 32 13.71 27.18 17.21
CA TYR A 32 13.69 25.72 17.35
C TYR A 32 12.45 25.10 16.69
N CYS A 33 11.27 25.67 16.89
CA CYS A 33 10.04 25.26 16.22
C CYS A 33 10.15 25.41 14.71
N MET A 34 10.75 26.50 14.22
CA MET A 34 10.94 26.70 12.77
C MET A 34 12.00 25.78 12.18
N PHE A 35 13.09 25.52 12.92
CA PHE A 35 14.16 24.63 12.52
C PHE A 35 13.68 23.19 12.42
N PHE A 36 13.06 22.68 13.49
CA PHE A 36 12.48 21.34 13.47
C PHE A 36 11.26 21.27 12.55
N GLY A 37 10.45 22.33 12.48
CA GLY A 37 9.38 22.44 11.48
C GLY A 37 9.92 22.34 10.06
N ALA A 38 11.04 22.98 9.72
CA ALA A 38 11.65 22.93 8.40
C ALA A 38 12.38 21.61 8.11
N ILE A 39 13.01 20.99 9.12
CA ILE A 39 13.63 19.66 8.98
C ILE A 39 12.57 18.59 8.76
N PHE A 40 11.46 18.65 9.52
CA PHE A 40 10.43 17.62 9.49
C PHE A 40 9.27 17.93 8.52
N SER A 41 9.18 19.15 7.95
CA SER A 41 8.15 19.48 6.95
C SER A 41 8.30 18.71 5.65
N GLY A 42 9.52 18.27 5.31
CA GLY A 42 9.79 17.42 4.14
C GLY A 42 9.81 15.92 4.45
N SER A 43 9.96 15.54 5.72
CA SER A 43 10.06 14.14 6.16
C SER A 43 8.92 13.79 7.14
N GLY A 44 7.71 13.65 6.61
CA GLY A 44 6.63 12.88 7.26
C GLY A 44 6.10 13.37 8.61
N GLY A 45 6.28 14.63 8.97
CA GLY A 45 5.83 15.17 10.26
C GLY A 45 4.43 15.81 10.23
N GLY A 46 3.37 15.00 10.32
CA GLY A 46 2.08 15.36 10.93
C GLY A 46 1.27 16.52 10.32
N GLY A 47 0.37 16.21 9.37
CA GLY A 47 -0.72 17.11 8.99
C GLY A 47 -1.42 16.68 7.71
N VAL A 48 -2.52 15.91 7.86
CA VAL A 48 -3.30 15.25 6.79
C VAL A 48 -2.42 14.28 5.99
N ARG A 49 -2.76 12.98 5.94
CA ARG A 49 -2.05 12.03 5.05
C ARG A 49 -2.27 12.50 3.61
N SER A 50 -1.38 13.35 3.09
CA SER A 50 -1.40 13.72 1.67
C SER A 50 -1.13 12.44 0.91
N ALA A 51 -2.01 12.13 -0.04
CA ALA A 51 -1.87 10.96 -0.90
C ALA A 51 -0.45 10.91 -1.50
N MET A 52 0.14 9.71 -1.51
CA MET A 52 1.49 9.50 -2.01
C MET A 52 1.48 9.64 -3.53
N LYS A 53 2.17 10.66 -4.03
CA LYS A 53 2.29 10.91 -5.47
C LYS A 53 3.20 9.86 -6.11
N ILE A 54 2.61 8.99 -6.92
CA ILE A 54 3.32 7.93 -7.62
C ILE A 54 3.08 8.00 -9.13
N ALA A 55 4.10 7.67 -9.90
CA ALA A 55 3.95 7.39 -11.32
C ALA A 55 3.63 5.91 -11.51
N VAL A 56 2.72 5.59 -12.42
CA VAL A 56 2.46 4.22 -12.84
C VAL A 56 2.77 4.09 -14.33
N VAL A 57 3.53 3.04 -14.66
CA VAL A 57 3.98 2.71 -16.01
C VAL A 57 3.36 1.37 -16.38
N ASP A 58 2.46 1.38 -17.35
CA ASP A 58 1.81 0.18 -17.88
C ASP A 58 2.59 -0.31 -19.10
N GLU A 59 3.46 -1.32 -18.91
CA GLU A 59 4.16 -1.99 -20.00
C GLU A 59 3.41 -3.24 -20.46
N ASP A 60 2.45 -3.73 -19.68
CA ASP A 60 1.63 -4.90 -20.00
C ASP A 60 0.49 -4.55 -20.98
N GLY A 61 -0.20 -3.43 -20.75
CA GLY A 61 -1.26 -2.93 -21.63
C GLY A 61 -2.48 -3.86 -21.74
N THR A 62 -2.68 -4.76 -20.78
CA THR A 62 -3.81 -5.71 -20.75
C THR A 62 -5.03 -5.12 -20.03
N GLU A 63 -6.15 -5.86 -20.03
CA GLU A 63 -7.32 -5.47 -19.24
C GLU A 63 -7.07 -5.61 -17.73
N GLY A 64 -6.37 -6.67 -17.31
CA GLY A 64 -5.97 -6.88 -15.93
C GLY A 64 -5.05 -5.78 -15.38
N SER A 65 -4.07 -5.30 -16.18
CA SER A 65 -3.21 -4.18 -15.76
C SER A 65 -4.00 -2.88 -15.61
N ARG A 66 -4.89 -2.56 -16.56
CA ARG A 66 -5.78 -1.37 -16.48
C ARG A 66 -6.74 -1.43 -15.29
N ALA A 67 -7.30 -2.59 -14.99
CA ALA A 67 -8.17 -2.78 -13.83
C ALA A 67 -7.40 -2.50 -12.53
N PHE A 68 -6.18 -3.02 -12.41
CA PHE A 68 -5.31 -2.79 -11.26
C PHE A 68 -4.92 -1.31 -11.11
N ILE A 69 -4.59 -0.63 -12.21
CA ILE A 69 -4.27 0.81 -12.20
C ILE A 69 -5.46 1.60 -11.67
N LYS A 70 -6.67 1.28 -12.11
CA LYS A 70 -7.89 1.91 -11.61
C LYS A 70 -8.07 1.68 -10.10
N THR A 71 -7.80 0.48 -9.60
CA THR A 71 -7.81 0.21 -8.14
C THR A 71 -6.82 1.09 -7.38
N LEU A 72 -5.63 1.36 -7.96
CA LEU A 72 -4.65 2.26 -7.36
C LEU A 72 -5.07 3.74 -7.47
N GLU A 73 -5.77 4.14 -8.53
CA GLU A 73 -6.33 5.49 -8.68
C GLU A 73 -7.46 5.77 -7.69
N ASP A 74 -8.27 4.75 -7.39
CA ASP A 74 -9.38 4.83 -6.43
C ASP A 74 -8.90 4.80 -4.96
N ALA A 75 -7.60 4.52 -4.72
CA ALA A 75 -7.00 4.48 -3.39
C ALA A 75 -6.78 5.88 -2.82
N ALA A 76 -7.40 6.19 -1.67
CA ALA A 76 -7.26 7.50 -1.02
C ALA A 76 -5.83 7.82 -0.55
N GLU A 77 -5.01 6.79 -0.34
CA GLU A 77 -3.62 6.88 0.07
C GLU A 77 -2.66 7.22 -1.07
N LEU A 78 -3.08 7.12 -2.33
CA LEU A 78 -2.24 7.25 -3.51
C LEU A 78 -2.76 8.34 -4.46
N GLU A 79 -1.84 9.09 -5.06
CA GLU A 79 -2.15 10.00 -6.17
C GLU A 79 -1.38 9.48 -7.38
N VAL A 80 -2.09 8.80 -8.27
CA VAL A 80 -1.51 8.07 -9.40
C VAL A 80 -1.43 8.97 -10.63
N THR A 81 -0.29 8.94 -11.32
CA THR A 81 -0.11 9.56 -12.63
C THR A 81 0.43 8.54 -13.62
N LEU A 82 -0.35 8.23 -14.67
CA LEU A 82 0.12 7.40 -15.78
C LEU A 82 1.20 8.12 -16.59
N THR A 83 2.32 7.45 -16.82
CA THR A 83 3.44 7.99 -17.60
C THR A 83 4.35 6.89 -18.12
N ASP A 84 5.35 7.24 -18.93
CA ASP A 84 6.37 6.31 -19.39
C ASP A 84 7.51 6.13 -18.37
N ARG A 85 8.27 5.04 -18.49
CA ARG A 85 9.37 4.71 -17.56
C ARG A 85 10.41 5.82 -17.45
N ALA A 86 10.75 6.49 -18.54
CA ALA A 86 11.77 7.54 -18.54
C ALA A 86 11.26 8.76 -17.76
N THR A 87 10.05 9.23 -18.08
CA THR A 87 9.43 10.39 -17.43
C THR A 87 9.16 10.14 -15.95
N GLY A 88 8.67 8.95 -15.58
CA GLY A 88 8.45 8.55 -14.19
C GLY A 88 9.74 8.54 -13.36
N ARG A 89 10.79 7.90 -13.89
CA ARG A 89 12.13 7.88 -13.26
C ARG A 89 12.68 9.28 -13.04
N ASP A 90 12.54 10.13 -14.04
CA ASP A 90 13.00 11.51 -14.00
C ASP A 90 12.23 12.37 -12.99
N ALA A 91 10.93 12.15 -12.85
CA ALA A 91 10.10 12.82 -11.86
C ALA A 91 10.48 12.43 -10.41
N VAL A 92 10.79 11.15 -10.17
CA VAL A 92 11.32 10.69 -8.88
C VAL A 92 12.70 11.27 -8.60
N ARG A 93 13.62 11.26 -9.58
CA ARG A 93 14.96 11.86 -9.43
C ARG A 93 14.93 13.35 -9.09
N ARG A 94 13.93 14.08 -9.58
CA ARG A 94 13.72 15.51 -9.29
C ARG A 94 12.94 15.77 -8.00
N GLY A 95 12.57 14.72 -7.26
CA GLY A 95 11.80 14.81 -6.03
C GLY A 95 10.34 15.26 -6.22
N LYS A 96 9.80 15.20 -7.45
CA LYS A 96 8.40 15.56 -7.76
C LYS A 96 7.43 14.45 -7.37
N LEU A 97 7.86 13.20 -7.51
CA LEU A 97 7.12 12.00 -7.15
C LEU A 97 7.92 11.20 -6.12
N VAL A 98 7.21 10.44 -5.30
CA VAL A 98 7.83 9.56 -4.29
C VAL A 98 8.44 8.32 -4.96
N ALA A 99 7.71 7.77 -5.92
CA ALA A 99 8.10 6.55 -6.61
C ALA A 99 7.51 6.48 -8.03
N PHE A 100 8.08 5.60 -8.84
CA PHE A 100 7.42 5.08 -10.03
C PHE A 100 7.26 3.56 -9.88
N VAL A 101 6.12 3.05 -10.33
CA VAL A 101 5.75 1.64 -10.30
C VAL A 101 5.57 1.18 -11.74
N VAL A 102 6.19 0.08 -12.12
CA VAL A 102 6.09 -0.51 -13.45
C VAL A 102 5.33 -1.82 -13.35
N LEU A 103 4.31 -1.97 -14.20
CA LEU A 103 3.58 -3.20 -14.45
C LEU A 103 4.21 -3.81 -15.71
N PRO A 104 5.13 -4.79 -15.56
CA PRO A 104 5.80 -5.41 -16.70
C PRO A 104 4.84 -6.31 -17.49
N GLU A 105 5.23 -6.65 -18.71
CA GLU A 105 4.54 -7.65 -19.53
C GLU A 105 4.27 -8.95 -18.75
N GLY A 106 3.04 -9.46 -18.85
CA GLY A 106 2.56 -10.63 -18.13
C GLY A 106 1.89 -10.33 -16.79
N PHE A 107 1.93 -9.08 -16.29
CA PHE A 107 1.32 -8.72 -15.01
C PHE A 107 -0.18 -9.04 -14.96
N GLY A 108 -0.96 -8.62 -15.97
CA GLY A 108 -2.39 -8.86 -16.02
C GLY A 108 -2.71 -10.35 -16.08
N ALA A 109 -1.97 -11.12 -16.87
CA ALA A 109 -2.12 -12.58 -16.92
C ALA A 109 -1.84 -13.25 -15.57
N SER A 110 -0.85 -12.76 -14.80
CA SER A 110 -0.58 -13.25 -13.43
C SER A 110 -1.69 -12.88 -12.43
N VAL A 111 -2.30 -11.71 -12.56
CA VAL A 111 -3.41 -11.27 -11.68
C VAL A 111 -4.71 -12.01 -12.03
N ASP A 112 -4.98 -12.18 -13.31
CA ASP A 112 -6.16 -12.86 -13.82
C ASP A 112 -6.06 -14.38 -13.64
N ASN A 113 -4.87 -14.97 -13.77
CA ASN A 113 -4.62 -16.39 -13.61
C ASN A 113 -3.49 -16.68 -12.60
N PRO A 114 -3.75 -16.55 -11.29
CA PRO A 114 -2.72 -16.72 -10.26
C PRO A 114 -2.20 -18.17 -10.13
N PHE A 115 -2.90 -19.16 -10.69
CA PHE A 115 -2.51 -20.58 -10.61
C PHE A 115 -1.50 -20.99 -11.68
N THR A 116 -1.56 -20.38 -12.88
CA THR A 116 -0.67 -20.74 -14.01
C THR A 116 0.18 -19.57 -14.50
N GLY A 117 -0.29 -18.32 -14.36
CA GLY A 117 0.43 -17.10 -14.74
C GLY A 117 1.53 -16.68 -13.77
N GLY A 118 1.76 -17.45 -12.70
CA GLY A 118 2.73 -17.15 -11.65
C GLY A 118 2.33 -15.96 -10.77
N MET A 119 3.20 -15.62 -9.80
CA MET A 119 2.96 -14.46 -8.94
C MET A 119 3.19 -13.15 -9.72
N PRO A 120 2.26 -12.17 -9.63
CA PRO A 120 2.44 -10.88 -10.28
C PRO A 120 3.72 -10.21 -9.82
N LYS A 121 4.52 -9.75 -10.79
CA LYS A 121 5.75 -8.99 -10.52
C LYS A 121 5.47 -7.51 -10.72
N LEU A 122 5.92 -6.71 -9.76
CA LEU A 122 5.89 -5.25 -9.83
C LEU A 122 7.33 -4.76 -9.69
N GLU A 123 7.73 -3.83 -10.54
CA GLU A 123 9.00 -3.13 -10.36
C GLU A 123 8.73 -1.76 -9.75
N THR A 124 9.57 -1.34 -8.82
CA THR A 124 9.46 -0.03 -8.20
C THR A 124 10.79 0.69 -8.22
N GLY A 125 10.77 1.98 -8.52
CA GLY A 125 11.92 2.86 -8.38
C GLY A 125 11.59 3.98 -7.42
N ILE A 126 12.35 4.05 -6.32
CA ILE A 126 12.10 4.95 -5.19
C ILE A 126 13.39 5.70 -4.85
N ASP A 127 13.26 6.93 -4.36
CA ASP A 127 14.39 7.71 -3.85
C ASP A 127 14.93 7.08 -2.54
N PRO A 128 16.23 6.70 -2.46
CA PRO A 128 16.84 6.13 -1.26
C PRO A 128 16.73 7.01 0.00
N ALA A 129 16.56 8.32 -0.15
CA ALA A 129 16.36 9.24 0.98
C ALA A 129 15.00 9.03 1.67
N ARG A 130 14.01 8.44 0.99
CA ARG A 130 12.60 8.30 1.42
C ARG A 130 12.26 6.90 1.92
N ARG A 131 13.10 6.30 2.78
CA ARG A 131 12.94 4.90 3.25
C ARG A 131 11.59 4.59 3.90
N ALA A 132 11.03 5.52 4.69
CA ALA A 132 9.75 5.32 5.36
C ALA A 132 8.59 5.24 4.35
N GLU A 133 8.60 6.11 3.33
CA GLU A 133 7.62 6.09 2.25
C GLU A 133 7.78 4.84 1.37
N ALA A 134 9.03 4.38 1.17
CA ALA A 134 9.30 3.15 0.42
C ALA A 134 8.66 1.91 1.04
N GLY A 135 8.83 1.73 2.36
CA GLY A 135 8.20 0.62 3.08
C GLY A 135 6.67 0.69 3.06
N MET A 136 6.12 1.90 3.19
CA MET A 136 4.68 2.13 3.12
C MET A 136 4.12 1.80 1.73
N LEU A 137 4.77 2.27 0.67
CA LEU A 137 4.38 2.00 -0.71
C LEU A 137 4.42 0.49 -1.00
N GLN A 138 5.47 -0.19 -0.59
CA GLN A 138 5.59 -1.64 -0.77
C GLN A 138 4.45 -2.38 -0.06
N GLY A 139 4.08 -1.95 1.15
CA GLY A 139 2.92 -2.48 1.88
C GLY A 139 1.60 -2.27 1.14
N LEU A 140 1.36 -1.04 0.65
CA LEU A 140 0.15 -0.71 -0.12
C LEU A 140 0.06 -1.49 -1.42
N LEU A 141 1.14 -1.55 -2.20
CA LEU A 141 1.18 -2.32 -3.45
C LEU A 141 0.93 -3.81 -3.19
N THR A 142 1.51 -4.37 -2.12
CA THR A 142 1.25 -5.76 -1.72
C THR A 142 -0.22 -5.97 -1.36
N GLN A 143 -0.81 -5.05 -0.58
CA GLN A 143 -2.22 -5.09 -0.21
C GLN A 143 -3.13 -5.04 -1.44
N TYR A 144 -2.94 -4.08 -2.34
CA TYR A 144 -3.77 -3.95 -3.53
C TYR A 144 -3.59 -5.12 -4.50
N THR A 145 -2.38 -5.65 -4.63
CA THR A 145 -2.13 -6.86 -5.44
C THR A 145 -2.89 -8.04 -4.87
N TYR A 146 -2.87 -8.21 -3.55
CA TYR A 146 -3.63 -9.28 -2.89
C TYR A 146 -5.14 -9.09 -3.05
N LEU A 147 -5.65 -7.86 -2.98
CA LEU A 147 -7.06 -7.57 -3.21
C LEU A 147 -7.49 -7.89 -4.64
N ALA A 148 -6.67 -7.54 -5.64
CA ALA A 148 -6.92 -7.86 -7.04
C ALA A 148 -6.97 -9.38 -7.28
N ILE A 149 -6.01 -10.13 -6.73
CA ILE A 149 -6.00 -11.61 -6.79
C ILE A 149 -7.24 -12.17 -6.07
N LYS A 150 -7.55 -11.68 -4.87
CA LYS A 150 -8.71 -12.13 -4.10
C LYS A 150 -10.01 -11.92 -4.87
N GLU A 151 -10.18 -10.77 -5.52
CA GLU A 151 -11.36 -10.48 -6.34
C GLU A 151 -11.52 -11.51 -7.46
N THR A 152 -10.43 -11.77 -8.21
CA THR A 152 -10.40 -12.82 -9.23
C THR A 152 -10.71 -14.20 -8.67
N LEU A 153 -10.20 -14.54 -7.47
CA LEU A 153 -10.46 -15.83 -6.83
C LEU A 153 -11.88 -15.97 -6.27
N THR A 154 -12.54 -14.86 -5.98
CA THR A 154 -13.87 -14.83 -5.36
C THR A 154 -14.98 -14.76 -6.40
N ASP A 155 -14.70 -14.17 -7.57
CA ASP A 155 -15.64 -14.11 -8.69
C ASP A 155 -15.84 -15.51 -9.30
N ARG A 156 -17.06 -16.03 -9.16
CA ARG A 156 -17.45 -17.35 -9.66
C ARG A 156 -17.25 -17.49 -11.16
N THR A 157 -17.49 -16.43 -11.94
CA THR A 157 -17.40 -16.45 -13.40
C THR A 157 -15.94 -16.53 -13.82
N LYS A 158 -15.10 -15.67 -13.23
CA LYS A 158 -13.65 -15.67 -13.48
C LYS A 158 -13.03 -16.99 -13.05
N MET A 159 -13.40 -17.52 -11.88
CA MET A 159 -12.90 -18.80 -11.38
C MET A 159 -13.27 -19.97 -12.30
N LYS A 160 -14.50 -20.00 -12.83
CA LYS A 160 -14.92 -21.03 -13.79
C LYS A 160 -14.12 -20.97 -15.08
N HIS A 161 -13.91 -19.76 -15.62
CA HIS A 161 -13.05 -19.58 -16.80
C HIS A 161 -11.64 -20.07 -16.52
N LEU A 162 -11.07 -19.74 -15.37
CA LEU A 162 -9.74 -20.21 -14.97
C LEU A 162 -9.63 -21.74 -14.91
N ILE A 163 -10.63 -22.42 -14.37
CA ILE A 163 -10.63 -23.89 -14.31
C ILE A 163 -10.76 -24.48 -15.71
N ALA A 164 -11.61 -23.91 -16.57
CA ALA A 164 -11.75 -24.35 -17.96
C ALA A 164 -10.46 -24.16 -18.77
N ASP A 165 -9.81 -23.00 -18.64
CA ASP A 165 -8.55 -22.68 -19.31
C ASP A 165 -7.41 -23.57 -18.79
N SER A 166 -7.37 -23.82 -17.48
CA SER A 166 -6.39 -24.74 -16.87
C SER A 166 -6.59 -26.17 -17.36
N LEU A 167 -7.84 -26.65 -17.44
CA LEU A 167 -8.17 -27.97 -17.98
C LEU A 167 -7.74 -28.12 -19.45
N ALA A 168 -7.95 -27.08 -20.26
CA ALA A 168 -7.51 -27.06 -21.65
C ALA A 168 -5.98 -27.11 -21.75
N GLY A 169 -5.27 -26.31 -20.95
CA GLY A 169 -3.81 -26.26 -20.94
C GLY A 169 -3.14 -27.58 -20.51
N ILE A 170 -3.72 -28.28 -19.53
CA ILE A 170 -3.17 -29.57 -19.02
C ILE A 170 -3.21 -30.68 -20.08
N GLY A 171 -4.15 -30.61 -21.03
CA GLY A 171 -4.23 -31.56 -22.14
C GLY A 171 -3.03 -31.49 -23.08
N ASP A 172 -2.52 -30.28 -23.31
CA ASP A 172 -1.48 -29.97 -24.29
C ASP A 172 -0.06 -29.88 -23.67
N ASP A 173 0.05 -29.86 -22.34
CA ASP A 173 1.31 -29.64 -21.64
C ASP A 173 2.14 -30.94 -21.49
N GLU A 174 3.05 -31.17 -22.45
CA GLU A 174 3.97 -32.33 -22.49
C GLU A 174 4.96 -32.38 -21.32
N GLU A 175 5.22 -31.26 -20.62
CA GLU A 175 6.17 -31.20 -19.50
C GLU A 175 5.57 -31.73 -18.18
N LEU A 176 4.25 -31.87 -18.08
CA LEU A 176 3.59 -32.37 -16.88
C LEU A 176 3.80 -33.88 -16.68
N ASP A 177 4.20 -34.26 -15.46
CA ASP A 177 4.27 -35.67 -15.06
C ASP A 177 2.93 -36.39 -15.34
N PRO A 178 2.95 -37.59 -15.95
CA PRO A 178 1.73 -38.29 -16.35
C PRO A 178 0.76 -38.57 -15.20
N VAL A 179 1.25 -38.79 -13.98
CA VAL A 179 0.42 -39.04 -12.79
C VAL A 179 -0.22 -37.74 -12.32
N MET A 180 0.54 -36.63 -12.32
CA MET A 180 0.02 -35.31 -12.00
C MET A 180 -1.07 -34.89 -13.01
N ARG A 181 -0.82 -35.07 -14.31
CA ARG A 181 -1.77 -34.78 -15.38
C ARG A 181 -3.09 -35.52 -15.17
N ALA A 182 -3.03 -36.83 -14.95
CA ALA A 182 -4.22 -37.64 -14.70
C ALA A 182 -4.98 -37.21 -13.43
N THR A 183 -4.25 -36.82 -12.37
CA THR A 183 -4.85 -36.34 -11.12
C THR A 183 -5.58 -35.01 -11.32
N LEU A 184 -4.97 -34.06 -12.04
CA LEU A 184 -5.59 -32.77 -12.32
C LEU A 184 -6.81 -32.90 -13.25
N GLN A 185 -6.74 -33.78 -14.25
CA GLN A 185 -7.88 -34.10 -15.12
C GLN A 185 -9.05 -34.70 -14.35
N LEU A 186 -8.79 -35.45 -13.27
CA LEU A 186 -9.84 -35.97 -12.40
C LEU A 186 -10.37 -34.91 -11.41
N PHE A 187 -9.48 -34.08 -10.87
CA PHE A 187 -9.80 -33.14 -9.79
C PHE A 187 -10.50 -31.86 -10.28
N LEU A 188 -10.02 -31.24 -11.35
CA LEU A 188 -10.53 -29.95 -11.81
C LEU A 188 -12.02 -29.97 -12.20
N PRO A 189 -12.58 -31.03 -12.83
CA PRO A 189 -14.02 -31.12 -13.05
C PRO A 189 -14.83 -31.24 -11.74
N ALA A 190 -14.28 -31.93 -10.74
CA ALA A 190 -14.90 -32.00 -9.41
C ALA A 190 -14.89 -30.63 -8.71
N LEU A 191 -13.82 -29.85 -8.90
CA LEU A 191 -13.71 -28.48 -8.40
C LEU A 191 -14.71 -27.54 -9.10
N ASP A 192 -14.88 -27.63 -10.43
CA ASP A 192 -15.89 -26.86 -11.16
C ASP A 192 -17.31 -27.14 -10.64
N SER A 193 -17.62 -28.43 -10.43
CA SER A 193 -18.90 -28.85 -9.84
C SER A 193 -19.07 -28.31 -8.42
N PHE A 194 -18.04 -28.35 -7.58
CA PHE A 194 -18.06 -27.78 -6.24
C PHE A 194 -18.38 -26.28 -6.26
N ILE A 195 -17.68 -25.51 -7.10
CA ILE A 195 -17.86 -24.05 -7.19
C ILE A 195 -19.23 -23.67 -7.73
N THR A 196 -19.74 -24.44 -8.69
CA THR A 196 -21.08 -24.26 -9.26
C THR A 196 -22.16 -24.41 -8.18
N ASN A 197 -21.96 -25.33 -7.25
CA ASN A 197 -22.94 -25.67 -6.20
C ASN A 197 -22.74 -24.88 -4.89
N LEU A 198 -21.81 -23.93 -4.84
CA LEU A 198 -21.64 -23.09 -3.66
C LEU A 198 -22.91 -22.22 -3.43
N PRO A 199 -23.39 -22.08 -2.18
CA PRO A 199 -24.49 -21.17 -1.87
C PRO A 199 -24.15 -19.73 -2.30
N GLU A 200 -25.13 -19.01 -2.83
CA GLU A 200 -24.99 -17.57 -3.09
C GLU A 200 -25.11 -16.81 -1.77
N GLY A 201 -24.01 -16.70 -1.02
CA GLY A 201 -23.97 -15.97 0.24
C GLY A 201 -22.63 -16.17 0.95
N ASP A 202 -21.94 -15.06 1.21
CA ASP A 202 -20.62 -14.95 1.84
C ASP A 202 -19.43 -15.57 1.07
N GLY A 203 -19.09 -14.90 -0.03
CA GLY A 203 -17.67 -14.65 -0.35
C GLY A 203 -16.91 -15.76 -1.07
N GLY A 204 -17.52 -16.62 -1.88
CA GLY A 204 -16.76 -17.54 -2.75
C GLY A 204 -15.74 -18.44 -2.00
N LEU A 205 -14.79 -19.04 -2.72
CA LEU A 205 -13.79 -19.95 -2.13
C LEU A 205 -12.91 -19.31 -1.04
N VAL A 206 -12.77 -17.99 -1.04
CA VAL A 206 -11.81 -17.25 -0.18
C VAL A 206 -12.49 -16.50 0.97
N GLY A 207 -13.76 -16.15 0.85
CA GLY A 207 -14.53 -15.46 1.89
C GLY A 207 -14.93 -16.33 3.07
N SER A 208 -14.84 -17.66 2.92
CA SER A 208 -14.95 -18.61 4.04
C SER A 208 -13.73 -18.61 4.96
N PHE A 209 -12.58 -18.02 4.56
CA PHE A 209 -11.51 -17.71 5.51
C PHE A 209 -11.95 -16.48 6.29
N GLY A 210 -12.62 -16.70 7.42
CA GLY A 210 -13.24 -15.67 8.24
C GLY A 210 -12.32 -14.47 8.50
N GLN A 211 -12.93 -13.29 8.63
CA GLN A 211 -12.21 -12.09 9.02
C GLN A 211 -11.44 -12.36 10.31
N VAL A 212 -10.17 -11.93 10.37
CA VAL A 212 -9.36 -12.05 11.58
C VAL A 212 -10.07 -11.27 12.69
N ALA A 213 -10.60 -11.98 13.68
CA ALA A 213 -11.09 -11.37 14.90
C ALA A 213 -9.88 -10.86 15.69
N ILE A 214 -9.73 -9.53 15.76
CA ILE A 214 -8.66 -8.90 16.53
C ILE A 214 -9.24 -8.54 17.90
N ASP A 215 -8.93 -9.34 18.91
CA ASP A 215 -9.17 -8.99 20.30
C ASP A 215 -8.03 -8.09 20.80
N GLN A 216 -8.32 -6.82 21.07
CA GLN A 216 -7.37 -5.91 21.73
C GLN A 216 -7.48 -6.03 23.25
N ALA A 217 -6.36 -6.34 23.90
CA ALA A 217 -6.25 -6.28 25.36
C ALA A 217 -5.71 -4.91 25.79
N ASP A 218 -6.42 -4.22 26.68
CA ASP A 218 -5.94 -2.99 27.30
C ASP A 218 -4.79 -3.30 28.27
N VAL A 219 -3.62 -2.69 28.04
CA VAL A 219 -2.46 -2.79 28.93
C VAL A 219 -2.23 -1.43 29.59
N ALA A 220 -2.51 -1.33 30.88
CA ALA A 220 -2.17 -0.16 31.69
C ALA A 220 -0.71 -0.24 32.18
N TYR A 221 0.05 0.84 32.03
CA TYR A 221 1.44 0.92 32.48
C TYR A 221 1.50 0.99 34.02
N GLU A 222 1.98 -0.06 34.69
CA GLU A 222 2.31 -0.01 36.13
C GLU A 222 3.68 0.64 36.33
N LYS A 223 3.71 1.80 36.98
CA LYS A 223 4.95 2.36 37.53
C LYS A 223 5.32 1.59 38.78
N THR A 224 6.31 0.71 38.69
CA THR A 224 6.98 0.16 39.88
C THR A 224 7.78 1.29 40.54
N GLY A 225 7.36 1.69 41.74
CA GLY A 225 8.08 2.61 42.62
C GLY A 225 8.94 1.86 43.63
#